data_AF-W1YHW2-F1
#
_entry.id   AF-W1YHW2-F1
#
_cell.length_a   1.000
_cell.length_b   1.000
_cell.length_c   1.000
_cell.angle_alpha   90.00
_cell.angle_beta   90.00
_cell.angle_gamma   90.00
#
_symmetry.space_group_name_H-M   'P 1'
#
loop_
_entity.id
_entity.type
_entity.pdbx_description
1 polymer ?
#
loop_
_entity_poly.entity_id
_entity_poly.type
_entity_poly.pdbx_seq_one_letter_code
_entity_poly.pdbx_strand_id
1 'polypeptide(L)' 'IGYKSEDVFVPKGDKQRRLHKALLRYHDPANWPLIRQALEAMGKKHLIGSRRDCLVPAPTIEEMREARRL' A
#
# COMPACT_ATOMS: atom_id res chain seq x y z
N ILE A 1 -8.08 -32.44 5.18
CA ILE A 1 -7.36 -31.18 4.95
C ILE A 1 -7.78 -30.68 3.58
N GLY A 2 -8.63 -29.65 3.52
CA GLY A 2 -9.22 -29.16 2.28
C GLY A 2 -8.36 -28.06 1.66
N TYR A 3 -7.61 -28.40 0.62
CA TYR A 3 -6.74 -27.47 -0.14
C TYR A 3 -7.54 -26.61 -1.13
N LYS A 4 -8.71 -26.08 -0.73
CA LYS A 4 -9.39 -25.06 -1.53
C LYS A 4 -8.70 -23.74 -1.23
N SER A 5 -7.52 -23.55 -1.83
CA SER A 5 -6.93 -22.22 -1.93
C SER A 5 -7.95 -21.35 -2.67
N GLU A 6 -8.43 -20.32 -2.00
CA GLU A 6 -9.22 -19.25 -2.59
C GLU A 6 -8.56 -18.74 -3.88
N ASP A 7 -9.36 -18.34 -4.87
CA ASP A 7 -8.85 -17.81 -6.14
C ASP A 7 -8.08 -16.52 -5.87
N VAL A 8 -6.77 -16.65 -5.68
CA VAL A 8 -5.89 -15.51 -5.40
C VAL A 8 -5.66 -14.80 -6.72
N PHE A 9 -6.23 -13.61 -6.85
CA PHE A 9 -6.03 -12.77 -8.02
C PHE A 9 -4.54 -12.55 -8.28
N VAL A 10 -4.01 -13.17 -9.34
CA VAL A 10 -2.61 -13.01 -9.77
C VAL A 10 -2.54 -11.77 -10.66
N PRO A 11 -1.90 -10.68 -10.20
CA PRO A 11 -1.83 -9.47 -10.98
C PRO A 11 -0.98 -9.66 -12.24
N LYS A 12 -1.60 -9.45 -13.39
CA LYS A 12 -0.94 -9.53 -14.70
C LYS A 12 -0.12 -8.27 -15.05
N GLY A 13 -0.32 -7.16 -14.32
CA GLY A 13 0.36 -5.88 -14.55
C GLY A 13 1.61 -5.66 -13.67
N ASP A 14 2.61 -4.95 -14.21
CA ASP A 14 3.83 -4.55 -13.51
C ASP A 14 3.54 -3.70 -12.26
N LYS A 15 2.57 -2.79 -12.35
CA LYS A 15 2.14 -1.92 -11.24
C LYS A 15 1.62 -2.71 -10.04
N GLN A 16 0.78 -3.72 -10.29
CA GLN A 16 0.23 -4.54 -9.22
C GLN A 16 1.26 -5.52 -8.63
N ARG A 17 2.18 -6.08 -9.44
CA ARG A 17 3.30 -6.89 -8.91
C ARG A 17 4.24 -6.04 -8.04
N ARG A 18 4.53 -4.81 -8.45
CA ARG A 18 5.29 -3.84 -7.64
C ARG A 18 4.56 -3.52 -6.34
N LEU A 19 3.25 -3.30 -6.40
CA LEU A 19 2.44 -3.10 -5.20
C LEU A 19 2.45 -4.31 -4.27
N HIS A 20 2.31 -5.54 -4.78
CA HIS A 20 2.37 -6.75 -3.96
C HIS A 20 3.72 -6.88 -3.24
N LYS A 21 4.82 -6.63 -3.95
CA LYS A 21 6.16 -6.60 -3.34
C LYS A 21 6.32 -5.46 -2.34
N ALA A 22 5.74 -4.30 -2.61
CA ALA A 22 5.74 -3.15 -1.71
C ALA A 22 4.96 -3.45 -0.43
N LEU A 23 3.80 -4.12 -0.51
CA LEU A 23 3.02 -4.56 0.66
C LEU A 23 3.80 -5.55 1.53
N LEU A 24 4.53 -6.50 0.94
CA LEU A 24 5.42 -7.39 1.69
C LEU A 24 6.57 -6.63 2.38
N ARG A 25 6.96 -5.49 1.81
CA ARG A 25 8.02 -4.61 2.30
C ARG A 25 7.46 -3.31 2.84
N TYR A 26 6.32 -3.35 3.53
CA TYR A 26 5.66 -2.14 4.04
C TYR A 26 6.53 -1.35 5.01
N HIS A 27 7.51 -1.99 5.65
CA HIS A 27 8.50 -1.35 6.52
C HIS A 27 9.45 -0.39 5.78
N ASP A 28 9.60 -0.52 4.47
CA ASP A 28 10.53 0.29 3.67
C ASP A 28 9.86 1.64 3.30
N PRO A 29 10.43 2.77 3.75
CA PRO A 29 9.86 4.10 3.51
C PRO A 29 9.79 4.47 2.03
N ALA A 30 10.67 3.93 1.17
CA ALA A 30 10.63 4.19 -0.27
C ALA A 30 9.34 3.67 -0.93
N ASN A 31 8.68 2.70 -0.31
CA ASN A 31 7.45 2.09 -0.82
C ASN A 31 6.17 2.75 -0.27
N TRP A 32 6.26 3.58 0.78
CA TRP A 32 5.10 4.17 1.43
C TRP A 32 4.20 5.00 0.50
N PRO A 33 4.73 5.84 -0.42
CA PRO A 33 3.88 6.60 -1.35
C PRO A 33 3.03 5.68 -2.23
N LEU A 34 3.62 4.59 -2.74
CA LEU A 34 2.94 3.62 -3.60
C LEU A 34 1.87 2.85 -2.84
N ILE A 35 2.18 2.41 -1.61
CA ILE A 35 1.25 1.68 -0.75
C ILE A 35 0.09 2.58 -0.35
N ARG A 36 0.35 3.85 0.02
CA ARG A 36 -0.70 4.83 0.36
C ARG A 36 -1.66 5.05 -0.80
N GLN A 37 -1.14 5.31 -2.00
CA GLN A 37 -1.98 5.48 -3.20
C GLN A 37 -2.83 4.24 -3.49
N ALA A 38 -2.26 3.04 -3.34
CA ALA A 38 -3.01 1.81 -3.54
C ALA A 38 -4.08 1.57 -2.48
N LEU A 39 -3.77 1.80 -1.20
CA LEU A 39 -4.73 1.71 -0.10
C LEU A 39 -5.85 2.74 -0.28
N GLU A 40 -5.53 3.95 -0.72
CA GLU A 40 -6.49 5.00 -1.05
C GLU A 40 -7.40 4.60 -2.22
N ALA A 41 -6.84 4.09 -3.32
CA ALA A 41 -7.60 3.57 -4.46
C ALA A 41 -8.50 2.39 -4.09
N MET A 42 -8.08 1.56 -3.12
CA MET A 42 -8.87 0.45 -2.58
C MET A 42 -9.88 0.87 -1.50
N GLY A 43 -9.96 2.15 -1.13
CA GLY A 43 -10.82 2.65 -0.05
C GLY A 43 -10.39 2.24 1.36
N LYS A 44 -9.18 1.68 1.51
CA LYS A 44 -8.60 1.19 2.79
C LYS A 44 -7.77 2.26 3.51
N LYS A 45 -8.20 3.53 3.46
CA LYS A 45 -7.52 4.66 4.13
C LYS A 45 -7.35 4.48 5.64
N HIS A 46 -8.21 3.66 6.28
CA HIS A 46 -8.12 3.35 7.71
C HIS A 46 -6.82 2.63 8.12
N LEU A 47 -6.10 2.03 7.15
CA LEU A 47 -4.79 1.37 7.34
C LEU A 47 -3.61 2.34 7.18
N ILE A 48 -3.85 3.62 6.91
CA ILE A 48 -2.83 4.67 6.83
C ILE A 48 -2.93 5.52 8.10
N GLY A 49 -1.85 5.64 8.86
CA GLY A 49 -1.84 6.46 10.09
C GLY A 49 -0.82 6.02 11.14
N SER A 50 -0.88 6.64 12.31
CA SER A 50 0.04 6.39 13.43
C SER A 50 -0.44 5.31 14.42
N ARG A 51 -1.56 4.62 14.12
CA ARG A 51 -2.06 3.55 14.99
C ARG A 51 -1.26 2.27 14.77
N ARG A 52 -1.21 1.41 15.80
CA ARG A 52 -0.57 0.08 15.73
C ARG A 52 -1.16 -0.81 14.63
N ASP A 53 -2.42 -0.60 14.28
CA ASP A 53 -3.13 -1.40 13.27
C ASP A 53 -2.95 -0.83 11.83
N CYS A 54 -2.19 0.26 11.67
CA CYS A 54 -1.91 0.84 10.37
C CYS A 54 -0.68 0.17 9.73
N LEU A 55 -0.78 -0.12 8.43
CA LEU A 55 0.30 -0.71 7.62
C LEU A 55 1.40 0.32 7.30
N VAL A 56 1.01 1.56 7.05
CA VAL A 56 1.94 2.62 6.68
C VAL A 56 1.62 3.89 7.47
N PRO A 57 2.63 4.69 7.83
CA PRO A 57 2.41 5.94 8.53
C PRO A 57 1.63 6.93 7.67
N ALA A 58 1.05 7.93 8.33
CA ALA A 58 0.46 9.07 7.64
C ALA A 58 1.52 9.78 6.77
N PRO A 59 1.13 10.35 5.62
CA PRO A 59 2.04 11.14 4.80
C PRO A 59 2.68 12.26 5.62
N THR A 60 3.99 12.43 5.46
CA THR A 60 4.68 13.57 6.06
C THR A 60 4.26 14.87 5.38
N ILE A 61 4.38 16.01 6.08
CA ILE A 61 4.03 17.33 5.53
C ILE A 61 4.81 17.61 4.23
N GLU A 62 6.05 17.14 4.14
CA GLU A 62 6.90 17.28 2.96
C GLU A 62 6.37 16.49 1.76
N GLU A 63 6.01 15.22 1.96
CA GLU A 63 5.39 14.40 0.91
C GLU A 63 4.01 14.94 0.48
N MET A 64 3.21 15.48 1.40
CA MET A 64 1.95 16.13 1.06
C MET A 64 2.15 17.38 0.19
N ARG A 65 3.21 18.16 0.46
CA ARG A 65 3.57 19.33 -0.35
C ARG A 65 4.02 18.92 -1.75
N GLU A 66 4.81 17.86 -1.86
CA GLU A 66 5.30 17.35 -3.14
C GLU A 66 4.14 16.79 -3.99
N ALA A 67 3.22 16.04 -3.37
CA ALA A 67 2.02 15.54 -4.03
C ALA A 67 1.07 16.66 -4.52
N ARG A 68 1.05 17.81 -3.84
CA ARG A 68 0.23 18.98 -4.23
C ARG A 68 0.92 19.88 -5.27
N ARG A 69 2.20 19.64 -5.56
CA ARG A 69 3.00 20.41 -6.51
C ARG A 69 2.97 19.83 -7.94
N LEU A 70 2.51 18.58 -8.09
CA LEU A 70 2.18 17.92 -9.35
C LEU A 70 0.72 18.15 -9.73
#